data_AF-A0A2Y9ACX6-F1
#
_entry.id   AF-A0A2Y9ACX6-F1
#
_cell.length_a   1.000
_cell.length_b   1.000
_cell.length_c   1.000
_cell.angle_alpha   90.00
_cell.angle_beta   90.00
_cell.angle_gamma   90.00
#
_symmetry.space_group_name_H-M   'P 1'
#
loop_
_entity.id
_entity.type
_entity.pdbx_description
1 polymer ?
#
loop_
_entity_poly.entity_id
_entity_poly.type
_entity_poly.pdbx_seq_one_letter_code
_entity_poly.pdbx_strand_id
1 'polypeptide(L)'
;MTDRITLTGLRARGRHGVLAAERELGQEFSADVVLHLDTRAAAEGDDLSATVNYAEVAREVVDVLAGPPVDLVETVAAAIAERVLAHPRVLAVDVTVHKPQAPVPVPFADVTVHVHRTADDADGAREVVLALGGNLGDVRATLAAALTQLAHHPRVTVAAVSPLLRSPALTLPGAGPQPDYLNAVAVLRTDLPPRELLALCQGVELGHGRVRGERWGARPLDLDLVAAGALTWQDADLTLPHPRAHERAFVLAPWARVQPDAELPGHGPVAELAAGLGPVDWVAEEWWG
;
A
#
# COMPACT_ATOMS: atom_id res chain seq x y z
N MET A 1 11.27 9.95 -6.10
CA MET A 1 11.90 9.93 -4.75
C MET A 1 11.40 11.17 -4.04
N THR A 2 10.69 11.02 -2.92
CA THR A 2 10.17 12.15 -2.13
C THR A 2 11.24 12.63 -1.15
N ASP A 3 11.34 13.95 -0.98
CA ASP A 3 12.21 14.59 0.01
C ASP A 3 11.63 14.41 1.42
N ARG A 4 12.46 14.64 2.45
CA ARG A 4 12.07 14.43 3.84
C ARG A 4 12.45 15.57 4.76
N ILE A 5 11.54 15.91 5.67
CA ILE A 5 11.82 16.76 6.85
C ILE A 5 11.61 15.91 8.10
N THR A 6 12.63 15.81 8.94
CA THR A 6 12.59 14.99 10.17
C THR A 6 12.60 15.87 11.42
N LEU A 7 11.65 15.62 12.31
CA LEU A 7 11.56 16.18 13.65
C LEU A 7 11.80 15.05 14.66
N THR A 8 12.81 15.18 15.51
CA THR A 8 13.20 14.12 16.45
C THR A 8 13.15 14.62 17.88
N GLY A 9 12.63 13.80 18.79
CA GLY A 9 12.62 14.04 20.22
C GLY A 9 11.64 15.12 20.67
N LEU A 10 10.54 15.31 19.95
CA LEU A 10 9.46 16.20 20.39
C LEU A 10 8.85 15.64 21.66
N ARG A 11 8.92 16.37 22.77
CA ARG A 11 8.57 15.86 24.10
C ARG A 11 7.40 16.62 24.71
N ALA A 12 6.54 15.88 25.40
CA ALA A 12 5.52 16.46 26.26
C ALA A 12 5.22 15.53 27.44
N ARG A 13 4.66 16.10 28.51
CA ARG A 13 4.11 15.31 29.61
C ARG A 13 2.66 14.96 29.29
N GLY A 14 2.41 13.68 29.01
CA GLY A 14 1.09 13.14 28.69
C GLY A 14 0.54 12.25 29.80
N ARG A 15 -0.73 11.88 29.66
CA ARG A 15 -1.46 11.01 30.62
C ARG A 15 -2.04 9.76 29.95
N HIS A 16 -1.46 9.34 28.84
CA HIS A 16 -1.93 8.19 28.08
C HIS A 16 -1.55 6.88 28.79
N GLY A 17 -2.44 5.90 28.72
CA GLY A 17 -2.27 4.60 29.36
C GLY A 17 -3.55 4.06 29.96
N VAL A 18 -3.54 2.75 30.17
CA VAL A 18 -4.67 1.97 30.71
C VAL A 18 -4.74 2.08 32.23
N LEU A 19 -3.59 2.18 32.91
CA LEU A 19 -3.55 2.17 34.37
C LEU A 19 -3.97 3.52 34.94
N ALA A 20 -4.78 3.51 35.99
CA ALA A 20 -5.24 4.74 36.66
C ALA A 20 -4.07 5.65 37.11
N ALA A 21 -2.98 5.05 37.60
CA ALA A 21 -1.78 5.76 38.01
C ALA A 21 -1.10 6.51 36.83
N GLU A 22 -1.10 5.92 35.62
CA GLU A 22 -0.55 6.59 34.42
C GLU A 22 -1.38 7.83 34.06
N ARG A 23 -2.71 7.74 34.24
CA ARG A 23 -3.66 8.83 33.93
C ARG A 23 -3.63 9.95 34.96
N GLU A 24 -3.32 9.63 36.21
CA GLU A 24 -3.24 10.59 37.31
C GLU A 24 -1.87 11.29 37.34
N LEU A 25 -0.79 10.52 37.37
CA LEU A 25 0.57 11.04 37.52
C LEU A 25 1.12 11.62 36.21
N GLY A 26 0.76 11.00 35.09
CA GLY A 26 1.36 11.28 33.78
C GLY A 26 2.83 10.86 33.70
N GLN A 27 3.34 10.81 32.47
CA GLN A 27 4.72 10.45 32.16
C GLN A 27 5.23 11.28 30.97
N GLU A 28 6.54 11.29 30.75
CA GLU A 28 7.11 11.87 29.54
C GLU A 28 6.85 10.93 28.35
N PHE A 29 6.30 11.48 27.28
CA PHE A 29 6.24 10.85 25.97
C PHE A 29 7.13 11.66 25.03
N SER A 30 7.77 10.98 24.08
CA SER A 30 8.41 11.65 22.94
C SER A 30 7.90 11.11 21.62
N ALA A 31 7.94 11.94 20.59
CA ALA A 31 7.66 11.53 19.23
C ALA A 31 8.75 11.97 18.25
N ASP A 32 9.05 11.08 17.32
CA ASP A 32 9.83 11.34 16.12
C ASP A 32 8.86 11.34 14.92
N VAL A 33 8.94 12.36 14.07
CA VAL A 33 8.04 12.56 12.93
C VAL A 33 8.87 12.81 11.67
N VAL A 34 8.65 12.00 10.64
CA VAL A 34 9.24 12.18 9.31
C VAL A 34 8.14 12.56 8.33
N LEU A 35 8.23 13.78 7.80
CA LEU A 35 7.36 14.27 6.73
C LEU A 35 7.95 13.85 5.38
N HIS A 36 7.16 13.24 4.50
CA HIS A 36 7.53 12.99 3.11
C HIS A 36 6.80 13.99 2.21
N LEU A 37 7.55 14.77 1.44
CA LEU A 37 7.04 15.88 0.63
C LEU A 37 7.96 16.15 -0.57
N ASP A 38 7.56 17.04 -1.47
CA ASP A 38 8.43 17.56 -2.53
C ASP A 38 8.94 18.95 -2.13
N THR A 39 10.25 19.12 -1.99
CA THR A 39 10.86 20.39 -1.60
C THR A 39 11.46 21.18 -2.77
N ARG A 40 11.42 20.64 -4.00
CA ARG A 40 12.07 21.25 -5.18
C ARG A 40 11.58 22.67 -5.43
N ALA A 41 10.27 22.90 -5.40
CA ALA A 41 9.69 24.23 -5.60
C ALA A 41 10.15 25.24 -4.54
N ALA A 42 10.25 24.82 -3.27
CA ALA A 42 10.75 25.67 -2.20
C ALA A 42 12.25 25.95 -2.34
N ALA A 43 13.03 24.95 -2.76
CA ALA A 43 14.47 25.07 -2.97
C ALA A 43 14.84 25.94 -4.18
N GLU A 44 14.08 25.86 -5.27
CA GLU A 44 14.29 26.68 -6.47
C GLU A 44 13.97 28.16 -6.23
N GLY A 45 12.93 28.43 -5.44
CA GLY A 45 12.44 29.80 -5.19
C GLY A 45 12.93 30.45 -3.89
N ASP A 46 13.59 29.70 -3.00
CA ASP A 46 13.86 30.09 -1.61
C ASP A 46 12.61 30.68 -0.91
N ASP A 47 11.47 30.01 -1.11
CA ASP A 47 10.15 30.49 -0.68
C ASP A 47 9.58 29.65 0.47
N LEU A 48 9.47 30.26 1.64
CA LEU A 48 8.91 29.62 2.84
C LEU A 48 7.43 29.21 2.66
N SER A 49 6.67 29.87 1.78
CA SER A 49 5.28 29.52 1.48
C SER A 49 5.15 28.27 0.60
N ALA A 50 6.25 27.87 -0.04
CA ALA A 50 6.33 26.68 -0.88
C ALA A 50 6.68 25.39 -0.10
N THR A 51 6.91 25.48 1.22
CA THR A 51 7.25 24.34 2.09
C THR A 51 6.30 24.23 3.29
N VAL A 52 6.46 23.17 4.10
CA VAL A 52 5.72 22.96 5.34
C VAL A 52 6.37 23.74 6.49
N ASN A 53 5.57 24.43 7.29
CA ASN A 53 6.05 25.06 8.51
C ASN A 53 6.27 24.01 9.61
N TYR A 54 7.49 23.50 9.72
CA TYR A 54 7.83 22.49 10.72
C TYR A 54 7.65 22.96 12.18
N ALA A 55 7.60 24.27 12.45
CA ALA A 55 7.31 24.80 13.79
C ALA A 55 5.81 24.75 14.14
N GLU A 56 4.92 24.75 13.15
CA GLU A 56 3.50 24.44 13.34
C GLU A 56 3.32 22.96 13.60
N VAL A 57 3.91 22.11 12.75
CA VAL A 57 3.89 20.65 12.91
C VAL A 57 4.40 20.24 14.30
N ALA A 58 5.55 20.77 14.73
CA ALA A 58 6.12 20.44 16.03
C ALA A 58 5.18 20.80 17.21
N ARG A 59 4.47 21.93 17.12
CA ARG A 59 3.48 22.34 18.14
C ARG A 59 2.29 21.40 18.15
N GLU A 60 1.75 21.07 16.98
CA GLU A 60 0.61 20.16 16.86
C GLU A 60 0.93 18.75 17.41
N VAL A 61 2.13 18.24 17.14
CA VAL A 61 2.59 16.95 17.70
C VAL A 61 2.64 17.02 19.24
N VAL A 62 3.23 18.09 19.79
CA VAL A 62 3.30 18.29 21.25
C VAL A 62 1.91 18.43 21.87
N ASP A 63 0.99 19.12 21.21
CA ASP A 63 -0.40 19.27 21.65
C ASP A 63 -1.12 17.92 21.71
N VAL A 64 -0.87 17.02 20.74
CA VAL A 64 -1.42 15.65 20.77
C VAL A 64 -0.81 14.83 21.91
N LEU A 65 0.52 14.91 22.13
CA LEU A 65 1.20 14.22 23.23
C LEU A 65 0.78 14.71 24.63
N ALA A 66 0.45 15.99 24.76
CA ALA A 66 -0.04 16.61 26.01
C ALA A 66 -1.57 16.57 26.13
N GLY A 67 -2.25 16.02 25.13
CA GLY A 67 -3.69 16.10 24.95
C GLY A 67 -4.49 15.23 25.93
N PRO A 68 -5.80 15.11 25.69
CA PRO A 68 -6.67 14.26 26.49
C PRO A 68 -6.15 12.81 26.57
N PRO A 69 -6.24 12.17 27.76
CA PRO A 69 -5.70 10.84 27.95
C PRO A 69 -6.49 9.81 27.14
N VAL A 70 -5.76 8.98 26.40
CA VAL A 70 -6.26 7.81 25.67
C VAL A 70 -5.57 6.57 26.22
N ASP A 71 -6.15 5.41 25.98
CA ASP A 71 -5.67 4.16 26.60
C ASP A 71 -4.43 3.61 25.88
N LEU A 72 -4.35 3.83 24.56
CA LEU A 72 -3.38 3.24 23.65
C LEU A 72 -2.43 4.29 23.08
N VAL A 73 -1.14 3.95 22.99
CA VAL A 73 -0.12 4.80 22.35
C VAL A 73 -0.32 4.81 20.83
N GLU A 74 -0.90 3.74 20.29
CA GLU A 74 -1.35 3.60 18.91
C GLU A 74 -2.34 4.69 18.53
N THR A 75 -3.27 5.03 19.44
CA THR A 75 -4.22 6.13 19.23
C THR A 75 -3.50 7.48 19.18
N VAL A 76 -2.49 7.69 20.03
CA VAL A 76 -1.67 8.91 20.01
C VAL A 76 -0.89 9.02 18.70
N ALA A 77 -0.23 7.94 18.28
CA ALA A 77 0.54 7.90 17.04
C ALA A 77 -0.34 8.16 15.81
N ALA A 78 -1.54 7.55 15.77
CA ALA A 78 -2.51 7.79 14.69
C ALA A 78 -3.04 9.23 14.68
N ALA A 79 -3.34 9.81 15.84
CA ALA A 79 -3.80 11.20 15.95
C ALA A 79 -2.72 12.20 15.52
N ILE A 80 -1.45 11.94 15.84
CA ILE A 80 -0.33 12.73 15.32
C ILE A 80 -0.30 12.63 13.79
N ALA A 81 -0.34 11.41 13.25
CA ALA A 81 -0.29 11.20 11.80
C ALA A 81 -1.43 11.93 11.07
N GLU A 82 -2.66 11.87 11.59
CA GLU A 82 -3.83 12.59 11.04
C GLU A 82 -3.62 14.10 11.05
N ARG A 83 -3.11 14.66 12.16
CA ARG A 83 -2.86 16.10 12.26
C ARG A 83 -1.79 16.58 11.30
N VAL A 84 -0.74 15.80 11.14
CA VAL A 84 0.37 16.08 10.23
C VAL A 84 -0.06 15.96 8.77
N LEU A 85 -0.87 14.95 8.42
CA LEU A 85 -1.39 14.78 7.05
C LEU A 85 -2.42 15.85 6.65
N ALA A 86 -3.00 16.57 7.60
CA ALA A 86 -3.85 17.73 7.31
C ALA A 86 -3.08 18.90 6.65
N HIS A 87 -1.74 18.87 6.66
CA HIS A 87 -0.90 19.82 5.93
C HIS A 87 -0.87 19.45 4.43
N PRO A 88 -1.37 20.29 3.51
CA PRO A 88 -1.60 19.91 2.10
C PRO A 88 -0.36 19.48 1.31
N ARG A 89 0.85 19.81 1.79
CA ARG A 89 2.12 19.47 1.13
C ARG A 89 2.73 18.16 1.64
N VAL A 90 2.20 17.59 2.72
CA VAL A 90 2.68 16.32 3.27
C VAL A 90 2.01 15.19 2.51
N LEU A 91 2.81 14.40 1.79
CA LEU A 91 2.35 13.25 1.01
C LEU A 91 2.26 11.98 1.86
N ALA A 92 3.16 11.85 2.83
CA ALA A 92 3.14 10.78 3.82
C ALA A 92 3.84 11.22 5.11
N VAL A 93 3.61 10.47 6.18
CA VAL A 93 4.22 10.68 7.49
C VAL A 93 4.61 9.34 8.12
N ASP A 94 5.82 9.27 8.67
CA ASP A 94 6.17 8.27 9.68
C ASP A 94 6.13 8.93 11.06
N VAL A 95 5.45 8.29 12.01
CA VAL A 95 5.38 8.75 13.40
C VAL A 95 5.84 7.61 14.30
N THR A 96 6.85 7.87 15.11
CA THR A 96 7.27 6.98 16.20
C THR A 96 6.94 7.64 17.51
N VAL A 97 6.08 7.03 18.33
CA VAL A 97 5.81 7.47 19.70
C VAL A 97 6.54 6.57 20.69
N HIS A 98 7.28 7.18 21.59
CA HIS A 98 8.12 6.54 22.59
C HIS A 98 7.45 6.60 23.96
N LYS A 99 7.48 5.48 24.68
CA LYS A 99 6.96 5.32 26.03
C LYS A 99 8.01 4.64 26.90
N PRO A 100 9.05 5.38 27.34
CA PRO A 100 10.17 4.81 28.08
C PRO A 100 9.79 4.33 29.48
N GLN A 101 8.66 4.78 30.01
CA GLN A 101 8.15 4.44 31.34
C GLN A 101 6.96 3.48 31.30
N ALA A 102 6.81 2.70 30.21
CA ALA A 102 5.77 1.69 30.08
C ALA A 102 5.80 0.68 31.26
N PRO A 103 4.64 0.26 31.79
CA PRO A 103 4.56 -0.63 32.96
C PRO A 103 4.84 -2.10 32.57
N VAL A 104 6.05 -2.39 32.09
CA VAL A 104 6.51 -3.73 31.70
C VAL A 104 7.33 -4.33 32.85
N PRO A 105 7.05 -5.57 33.31
CA PRO A 105 7.68 -6.15 34.51
C PRO A 105 9.12 -6.67 34.30
N VAL A 106 9.77 -6.33 33.19
CA VAL A 106 11.15 -6.70 32.86
C VAL A 106 11.96 -5.45 32.50
N PRO A 107 13.30 -5.46 32.61
CA PRO A 107 14.10 -4.33 32.16
C PRO A 107 13.96 -4.12 30.65
N PHE A 108 13.72 -2.88 30.24
CA PHE A 108 13.71 -2.43 28.85
C PHE A 108 14.20 -0.98 28.78
N ALA A 109 14.61 -0.53 27.60
CA ALA A 109 15.03 0.86 27.39
C ALA A 109 13.87 1.75 26.94
N ASP A 110 13.04 1.25 26.02
CA ASP A 110 11.93 1.99 25.45
C ASP A 110 10.87 1.07 24.85
N VAL A 111 9.63 1.54 24.79
CA VAL A 111 8.54 0.95 24.01
C VAL A 111 8.16 1.97 22.95
N THR A 112 8.28 1.57 21.68
CA THR A 112 7.97 2.44 20.55
C THR A 112 6.81 1.91 19.74
N VAL A 113 5.87 2.77 19.38
CA VAL A 113 4.85 2.51 18.37
C VAL A 113 5.18 3.32 17.14
N HIS A 114 5.38 2.64 16.01
CA HIS A 114 5.62 3.27 14.71
C HIS A 114 4.38 3.14 13.82
N VAL A 115 3.91 4.25 13.26
CA VAL A 115 2.87 4.25 12.22
C VAL A 115 3.36 4.98 10.98
N HIS A 116 3.08 4.40 9.81
CA HIS A 116 3.22 5.06 8.52
C HIS A 116 1.82 5.37 7.97
N ARG A 117 1.60 6.59 7.50
CA ARG A 117 0.34 7.00 6.84
C ARG A 117 0.64 7.88 5.64
N THR A 118 -0.17 7.75 4.59
CA THR A 118 -0.13 8.57 3.37
C THR A 118 -1.34 9.51 3.33
N ALA A 119 -1.26 10.61 2.60
CA ALA A 119 -2.42 11.51 2.40
C ALA A 119 -3.61 10.76 1.79
N ASP A 120 -3.34 9.74 0.95
CA ASP A 120 -4.35 8.85 0.38
C ASP A 120 -5.04 7.96 1.43
N ASP A 121 -4.40 7.72 2.59
CA ASP A 121 -5.03 6.99 3.71
C ASP A 121 -6.13 7.81 4.40
N ALA A 122 -6.16 9.14 4.23
CA ALA A 122 -7.11 10.03 4.92
C ALA A 122 -8.56 9.87 4.44
N ASP A 123 -8.76 9.39 3.19
CA ASP A 123 -10.08 8.99 2.66
C ASP A 123 -10.39 7.51 2.96
N GLY A 124 -9.50 6.82 3.69
CA GLY A 124 -9.53 5.39 4.01
C GLY A 124 -9.21 4.50 2.81
N ALA A 125 -9.72 4.82 1.62
CA ALA A 125 -9.60 4.00 0.42
C ALA A 125 -8.41 4.38 -0.45
N ARG A 126 -7.51 3.42 -0.69
CA ARG A 126 -6.36 3.54 -1.59
C ARG A 126 -6.62 2.88 -2.93
N GLU A 127 -5.95 3.36 -3.98
CA GLU A 127 -5.89 2.63 -5.24
C GLU A 127 -4.96 1.44 -5.13
N VAL A 128 -5.42 0.27 -5.56
CA VAL A 128 -4.66 -0.97 -5.60
C VAL A 128 -4.69 -1.54 -7.00
N VAL A 129 -3.51 -1.83 -7.53
CA VAL A 129 -3.33 -2.47 -8.82
C VAL A 129 -3.27 -3.97 -8.59
N LEU A 130 -4.24 -4.69 -9.16
CA LEU A 130 -4.35 -6.14 -9.08
C LEU A 130 -4.08 -6.72 -10.48
N ALA A 131 -3.08 -7.60 -10.60
CA ALA A 131 -2.90 -8.41 -11.79
C ALA A 131 -3.73 -9.70 -11.67
N LEU A 132 -4.40 -10.07 -12.76
CA LEU A 132 -5.20 -11.28 -12.86
C LEU A 132 -4.68 -12.15 -14.01
N GLY A 133 -4.56 -13.45 -13.79
CA GLY A 133 -4.09 -14.38 -14.80
C GLY A 133 -4.68 -15.79 -14.67
N GLY A 134 -4.81 -16.51 -15.78
CA GLY A 134 -5.20 -17.91 -15.78
C GLY A 134 -4.90 -18.60 -17.11
N ASN A 135 -4.77 -19.93 -17.10
CA ASN A 135 -4.51 -20.71 -18.31
C ASN A 135 -5.22 -22.08 -18.33
N LEU A 136 -6.18 -22.30 -17.42
CA LEU A 136 -6.91 -23.57 -17.31
C LEU A 136 -8.43 -23.33 -17.32
N GLY A 137 -9.15 -24.10 -18.14
CA GLY A 137 -10.61 -24.02 -18.25
C GLY A 137 -11.08 -22.80 -19.03
N ASP A 138 -12.29 -22.32 -18.72
CA ASP A 138 -12.83 -21.08 -19.28
C ASP A 138 -12.25 -19.89 -18.51
N VAL A 139 -11.02 -19.53 -18.87
CA VAL A 139 -10.25 -18.50 -18.18
C VAL A 139 -10.97 -17.15 -18.23
N ARG A 140 -11.50 -16.73 -19.38
CA ARG A 140 -12.17 -15.42 -19.49
C ARG A 140 -13.37 -15.34 -18.54
N ALA A 141 -14.22 -16.37 -18.51
CA ALA A 141 -15.35 -16.41 -17.59
C ALA A 141 -14.89 -16.43 -16.13
N THR A 142 -13.80 -17.15 -15.83
CA THR A 142 -13.21 -17.23 -14.48
C THR A 142 -12.69 -15.88 -13.99
N LEU A 143 -11.93 -15.15 -14.83
CA LEU A 143 -11.44 -13.81 -14.51
C LEU A 143 -12.61 -12.84 -14.27
N ALA A 144 -13.66 -12.91 -15.11
CA ALA A 144 -14.83 -12.03 -15.00
C ALA A 144 -15.66 -12.32 -13.74
N ALA A 145 -15.79 -13.60 -13.36
CA ALA A 145 -16.43 -14.01 -12.12
C ALA A 145 -15.64 -13.55 -10.89
N ALA A 146 -14.30 -13.64 -10.93
CA ALA A 146 -13.43 -13.16 -9.86
C ALA A 146 -13.57 -11.65 -9.62
N LEU A 147 -13.55 -10.84 -10.68
CA LEU A 147 -13.77 -9.39 -10.58
C LEU A 147 -15.16 -9.05 -10.07
N THR A 148 -16.19 -9.75 -10.55
CA THR A 148 -17.56 -9.61 -10.04
C THR A 148 -17.64 -9.94 -8.55
N GLN A 149 -16.96 -10.98 -8.08
CA GLN A 149 -16.92 -11.34 -6.66
C GLN A 149 -16.21 -10.26 -5.82
N LEU A 150 -15.09 -9.72 -6.31
CA LEU A 150 -14.39 -8.62 -5.65
C LEU A 150 -15.27 -7.35 -5.59
N ALA A 151 -15.97 -7.01 -6.66
CA ALA A 151 -16.86 -5.86 -6.74
C ALA A 151 -18.08 -5.95 -5.79
N HIS A 152 -18.48 -7.16 -5.39
CA HIS A 152 -19.55 -7.35 -4.39
C HIS A 152 -19.06 -7.17 -2.95
N HIS A 153 -17.76 -7.08 -2.70
CA HIS A 153 -17.24 -6.85 -1.36
C HIS A 153 -17.48 -5.38 -0.95
N PRO A 154 -18.09 -5.09 0.22
CA PRO A 154 -18.55 -3.75 0.57
C PRO A 154 -17.44 -2.70 0.71
N ARG A 155 -16.19 -3.15 0.85
CA ARG A 155 -14.99 -2.32 1.00
C ARG A 155 -14.11 -2.28 -0.26
N VAL A 156 -14.58 -2.82 -1.39
CA VAL A 156 -13.81 -2.88 -2.64
C VAL A 156 -14.67 -2.31 -3.76
N THR A 157 -14.11 -1.36 -4.50
CA THR A 157 -14.68 -0.86 -5.75
C THR A 157 -13.71 -1.17 -6.88
N VAL A 158 -14.18 -1.78 -7.97
CA VAL A 158 -13.37 -1.94 -9.18
C VAL A 158 -13.52 -0.67 -10.01
N ALA A 159 -12.45 0.14 -10.07
CA ALA A 159 -12.45 1.44 -10.73
C ALA A 159 -12.18 1.35 -12.23
N ALA A 160 -11.31 0.42 -12.64
CA ALA A 160 -10.99 0.19 -14.05
C ALA A 160 -10.52 -1.26 -14.26
N VAL A 161 -10.71 -1.77 -15.47
CA VAL A 161 -10.21 -3.09 -15.91
C VAL A 161 -9.58 -2.92 -17.29
N SER A 162 -8.39 -3.47 -17.47
CA SER A 162 -7.66 -3.37 -18.73
C SER A 162 -8.27 -4.25 -19.81
N PRO A 163 -7.93 -4.00 -21.09
CA PRO A 163 -8.06 -5.01 -22.13
C PRO A 163 -7.41 -6.33 -21.70
N LEU A 164 -7.96 -7.42 -22.20
CA LEU A 164 -7.45 -8.76 -21.99
C LEU A 164 -6.29 -9.01 -22.97
N LEU A 165 -5.20 -9.58 -22.48
CA LEU A 165 -4.07 -9.98 -23.31
C LEU A 165 -3.73 -11.46 -23.13
N ARG A 166 -3.00 -12.01 -24.10
CA ARG A 166 -2.43 -13.35 -24.04
C ARG A 166 -0.92 -13.28 -23.84
N SER A 167 -0.37 -14.18 -23.03
CA SER A 167 1.07 -14.35 -22.88
C SER A 167 1.48 -15.83 -22.90
N PRO A 168 2.66 -16.16 -23.46
CA PRO A 168 3.19 -17.51 -23.40
C PRO A 168 3.33 -17.99 -21.95
N ALA A 169 3.05 -19.27 -21.72
CA ALA A 169 3.22 -19.85 -20.40
C ALA A 169 4.68 -20.25 -20.13
N LEU A 170 5.24 -19.80 -19.01
CA LEU A 170 6.58 -20.20 -18.58
C LEU A 170 6.55 -21.63 -18.03
N THR A 171 7.30 -22.54 -18.64
CA THR A 171 7.44 -23.93 -18.20
C THR A 171 8.84 -24.19 -17.64
N LEU A 172 8.95 -25.12 -16.68
CA LEU A 172 10.26 -25.62 -16.25
C LEU A 172 10.92 -26.41 -17.39
N PRO A 173 12.26 -26.44 -17.48
CA PRO A 173 12.96 -27.30 -18.43
C PRO A 173 12.51 -28.76 -18.27
N GLY A 174 11.96 -29.34 -19.34
CA GLY A 174 11.45 -30.72 -19.35
C GLY A 174 9.98 -30.89 -18.96
N ALA A 175 9.27 -29.82 -18.57
CA ALA A 175 7.82 -29.86 -18.40
C ALA A 175 7.11 -29.88 -19.77
N GLY A 176 5.95 -30.54 -19.82
CA GLY A 176 5.11 -30.58 -21.02
C GLY A 176 4.55 -29.20 -21.39
N PRO A 177 4.07 -29.03 -22.64
CA PRO A 177 3.44 -27.78 -23.05
C PRO A 177 2.19 -27.51 -22.21
N GLN A 178 1.97 -26.25 -21.86
CA GLN A 178 0.77 -25.80 -21.18
C GLN A 178 0.11 -24.66 -21.97
N PRO A 179 -1.21 -24.44 -21.85
CA PRO A 179 -1.88 -23.36 -22.57
C PRO A 179 -1.31 -21.99 -22.19
N ASP A 180 -1.35 -21.06 -23.14
CA ASP A 180 -1.03 -19.67 -22.90
C ASP A 180 -1.95 -19.07 -21.84
N TYR A 181 -1.43 -18.08 -21.11
CA TYR A 181 -2.18 -17.34 -20.11
C TYR A 181 -3.02 -16.25 -20.77
N LEU A 182 -4.23 -16.04 -20.26
CA LEU A 182 -4.92 -14.76 -20.39
C LEU A 182 -4.63 -13.95 -19.15
N ASN A 183 -4.26 -12.68 -19.34
CA ASN A 183 -3.95 -11.75 -18.27
C ASN A 183 -4.68 -10.42 -18.45
N ALA A 184 -4.97 -9.77 -17.34
CA ALA A 184 -5.47 -8.41 -17.28
C ALA A 184 -5.01 -7.73 -15.98
N VAL A 185 -5.21 -6.43 -15.89
CA VAL A 185 -5.04 -5.65 -14.67
C VAL A 185 -6.36 -5.00 -14.31
N ALA A 186 -6.69 -4.99 -13.02
CA ALA A 186 -7.76 -4.19 -12.46
C ALA A 186 -7.19 -3.15 -11.50
N VAL A 187 -7.76 -1.95 -11.54
CA VAL A 187 -7.53 -0.90 -10.53
C VAL A 187 -8.69 -0.94 -9.56
N LEU A 188 -8.39 -1.20 -8.30
CA LEU A 188 -9.35 -1.24 -7.21
C LEU A 188 -9.23 0.03 -6.37
N ARG A 189 -10.32 0.47 -5.75
CA ARG A 189 -10.30 1.37 -4.60
C ARG A 189 -10.75 0.60 -3.37
N THR A 190 -9.95 0.58 -2.32
CA THR A 190 -10.26 -0.16 -1.09
C THR A 190 -9.55 0.40 0.13
N ASP A 191 -10.22 0.36 1.28
CA ASP A 191 -9.67 0.68 2.58
C ASP A 191 -9.22 -0.57 3.37
N LEU A 192 -9.26 -1.75 2.74
CA LEU A 192 -8.74 -2.98 3.31
C LEU A 192 -7.23 -2.88 3.53
N PRO A 193 -6.72 -3.30 4.71
CA PRO A 193 -5.30 -3.51 4.91
C PRO A 193 -4.73 -4.50 3.89
N PRO A 194 -3.44 -4.39 3.50
CA PRO A 194 -2.83 -5.26 2.49
C PRO A 194 -3.00 -6.76 2.77
N ARG A 195 -2.90 -7.17 4.04
CA ARG A 195 -3.11 -8.58 4.45
C ARG A 195 -4.55 -9.05 4.30
N GLU A 196 -5.52 -8.20 4.60
CA GLU A 196 -6.94 -8.52 4.43
C GLU A 196 -7.29 -8.62 2.95
N LEU A 197 -6.75 -7.71 2.13
CA LEU A 197 -6.94 -7.76 0.68
C LEU A 197 -6.27 -8.99 0.04
N LEU A 198 -5.07 -9.35 0.50
CA LEU A 198 -4.40 -10.59 0.07
C LEU A 198 -5.25 -11.82 0.44
N ALA A 199 -5.76 -11.89 1.67
CA ALA A 199 -6.62 -12.98 2.11
C ALA A 199 -7.92 -13.06 1.30
N LEU A 200 -8.52 -11.91 0.95
CA LEU A 200 -9.68 -11.84 0.06
C LEU A 200 -9.34 -12.43 -1.32
N CYS A 201 -8.23 -12.01 -1.93
CA CYS A 201 -7.79 -12.54 -3.23
C CYS A 201 -7.56 -14.05 -3.18
N GLN A 202 -6.85 -14.54 -2.17
CA GLN A 202 -6.62 -15.97 -1.97
C GLN A 202 -7.94 -16.76 -1.79
N GLY A 203 -8.92 -16.18 -1.10
CA GLY A 203 -10.26 -16.75 -0.96
C GLY A 203 -11.01 -16.85 -2.30
N VAL A 204 -10.93 -15.82 -3.14
CA VAL A 204 -11.49 -15.82 -4.50
C VAL A 204 -10.83 -16.91 -5.35
N GLU A 205 -9.51 -17.02 -5.32
CA GLU A 205 -8.77 -18.06 -6.05
C GLU A 205 -9.17 -19.48 -5.63
N LEU A 206 -9.26 -19.73 -4.33
CA LEU A 206 -9.71 -21.01 -3.78
C LEU A 206 -11.13 -21.32 -4.26
N GLY A 207 -12.03 -20.33 -4.26
CA GLY A 207 -13.40 -20.46 -4.76
C GLY A 207 -13.49 -20.84 -6.25
N HIS A 208 -12.50 -20.45 -7.04
CA HIS A 208 -12.40 -20.79 -8.48
C HIS A 208 -11.52 -22.02 -8.76
N GLY A 209 -11.26 -22.85 -7.73
CA GLY A 209 -10.61 -24.14 -7.90
C GLY A 209 -9.09 -24.09 -7.96
N ARG A 210 -8.44 -23.01 -7.47
CA ARG A 210 -6.99 -23.00 -7.28
C ARG A 210 -6.60 -24.06 -6.24
N VAL A 211 -5.87 -25.08 -6.68
CA VAL A 211 -5.20 -26.05 -5.81
C VAL A 211 -3.72 -25.69 -5.74
N ARG A 212 -3.15 -25.55 -4.54
CA ARG A 212 -1.70 -25.36 -4.38
C ARG A 212 -0.97 -26.62 -4.86
N GLY A 213 -0.39 -26.56 -6.05
CA GLY A 213 0.34 -27.66 -6.70
C GLY A 213 1.78 -27.29 -7.07
N GLU A 214 2.29 -27.88 -8.16
CA GLU A 214 3.65 -27.68 -8.64
C GLU A 214 3.98 -26.20 -8.94
N ARG A 215 5.25 -25.83 -8.69
CA ARG A 215 5.77 -24.50 -9.03
C ARG A 215 5.67 -24.29 -10.55
N TRP A 216 4.99 -23.20 -10.96
CA TRP A 216 4.66 -22.87 -12.35
C TRP A 216 3.66 -23.79 -13.06
N GLY A 217 2.87 -24.56 -12.29
CA GLY A 217 1.75 -25.31 -12.86
C GLY A 217 0.63 -24.41 -13.38
N ALA A 218 -0.13 -24.95 -14.34
CA ALA A 218 -1.35 -24.34 -14.86
C ALA A 218 -2.36 -24.09 -13.74
N ARG A 219 -3.08 -22.97 -13.82
CA ARG A 219 -4.05 -22.55 -12.80
C ARG A 219 -5.27 -21.87 -13.43
N PRO A 220 -6.46 -22.06 -12.84
CA PRO A 220 -7.68 -21.40 -13.33
C PRO A 220 -7.65 -19.89 -13.07
N LEU A 221 -7.07 -19.47 -11.93
CA LEU A 221 -7.00 -18.08 -11.49
C LEU A 221 -5.74 -17.83 -10.63
N ASP A 222 -5.12 -16.68 -10.85
CA ASP A 222 -4.02 -16.09 -10.08
C ASP A 222 -4.31 -14.60 -9.94
N LEU A 223 -4.31 -14.11 -8.70
CA LEU A 223 -4.56 -12.73 -8.30
C LEU A 223 -3.33 -12.22 -7.55
N ASP A 224 -2.55 -11.37 -8.19
CA ASP A 224 -1.32 -10.79 -7.64
C ASP A 224 -1.54 -9.31 -7.30
N LEU A 225 -1.31 -8.93 -6.04
CA LEU A 225 -1.26 -7.51 -5.64
C LEU A 225 0.03 -6.88 -6.18
N VAL A 226 -0.10 -5.94 -7.11
CA VAL A 226 1.03 -5.31 -7.82
C VAL A 226 1.53 -4.07 -7.09
N ALA A 227 0.64 -3.14 -6.76
CA ALA A 227 0.96 -1.89 -6.09
C ALA A 227 -0.27 -1.39 -5.32
N ALA A 228 -0.06 -0.60 -4.26
CA ALA A 228 -1.13 0.00 -3.46
C ALA A 228 -0.79 1.47 -3.19
N GLY A 229 -1.07 2.35 -4.15
CA GLY A 229 -0.56 3.72 -4.15
C GLY A 229 0.97 3.74 -3.98
N ALA A 230 1.46 4.62 -3.12
CA ALA A 230 2.87 4.71 -2.75
C ALA A 230 3.31 3.71 -1.66
N LEU A 231 2.44 2.80 -1.20
CA LEU A 231 2.73 1.90 -0.08
C LEU A 231 3.86 0.92 -0.41
N THR A 232 4.90 0.96 0.42
CA THR A 232 5.89 -0.12 0.50
C THR A 232 5.56 -1.06 1.66
N TRP A 233 5.46 -2.35 1.39
CA TRP A 233 5.18 -3.38 2.39
C TRP A 233 6.08 -4.59 2.19
N GLN A 234 6.56 -5.17 3.27
CA GLN A 234 7.27 -6.44 3.21
C GLN A 234 7.02 -7.25 4.48
N ASP A 235 6.46 -8.43 4.31
CA ASP A 235 6.39 -9.46 5.34
C ASP A 235 6.73 -10.85 4.77
N ALA A 236 6.33 -11.93 5.46
CA ALA A 236 6.70 -13.29 5.08
C ALA A 236 6.11 -13.74 3.74
N ASP A 237 4.94 -13.22 3.35
CA ASP A 237 4.16 -13.70 2.20
C ASP A 237 3.57 -12.59 1.33
N LEU A 238 3.78 -11.32 1.67
CA LEU A 238 3.41 -10.16 0.87
C LEU A 238 4.58 -9.19 0.70
N THR A 239 4.80 -8.74 -0.53
CA THR A 239 5.74 -7.66 -0.85
C THR A 239 5.06 -6.69 -1.81
N LEU A 240 5.01 -5.41 -1.42
CA LEU A 240 4.48 -4.30 -2.21
C LEU A 240 5.54 -3.20 -2.39
N PRO A 241 5.72 -2.67 -3.61
CA PRO A 241 5.17 -3.19 -4.85
C PRO A 241 5.67 -4.62 -5.14
N HIS A 242 4.95 -5.38 -5.96
CA HIS A 242 5.29 -6.75 -6.29
C HIS A 242 6.73 -6.79 -6.88
N PRO A 243 7.63 -7.63 -6.33
CA PRO A 243 9.07 -7.50 -6.53
C PRO A 243 9.52 -7.68 -7.97
N ARG A 244 8.69 -8.34 -8.80
CA ARG A 244 8.96 -8.61 -10.21
C ARG A 244 7.98 -7.92 -11.17
N ALA A 245 7.17 -6.97 -10.70
CA ALA A 245 6.21 -6.28 -11.57
C ALA A 245 6.91 -5.57 -12.74
N HIS A 246 8.03 -4.90 -12.44
CA HIS A 246 8.84 -4.17 -13.41
C HIS A 246 9.45 -5.05 -14.52
N GLU A 247 9.45 -6.37 -14.37
CA GLU A 247 9.99 -7.34 -15.34
C GLU A 247 8.91 -7.94 -16.25
N ARG A 248 7.62 -7.63 -16.01
CA ARG A 248 6.49 -8.38 -16.60
C ARG A 248 5.67 -7.51 -17.55
N ALA A 249 5.86 -7.70 -18.86
CA ALA A 249 5.08 -7.00 -19.90
C ALA A 249 3.57 -7.24 -19.76
N PHE A 250 3.18 -8.47 -19.41
CA PHE A 250 1.78 -8.86 -19.19
C PHE A 250 1.13 -8.22 -17.94
N VAL A 251 1.89 -7.50 -17.12
CA VAL A 251 1.40 -6.67 -16.01
C VAL A 251 1.47 -5.20 -16.38
N LEU A 252 2.62 -4.72 -16.86
CA LEU A 252 2.84 -3.30 -17.11
C LEU A 252 2.07 -2.76 -18.31
N ALA A 253 1.99 -3.52 -19.42
CA ALA A 253 1.24 -3.09 -20.60
C ALA A 253 -0.26 -2.90 -20.33
N PRO A 254 -0.99 -3.84 -19.67
CA PRO A 254 -2.39 -3.62 -19.32
C PRO A 254 -2.57 -2.52 -18.28
N TRP A 255 -1.65 -2.38 -17.33
CA TRP A 255 -1.71 -1.28 -16.36
C TRP A 255 -1.56 0.09 -17.04
N ALA A 256 -0.58 0.27 -17.94
CA ALA A 256 -0.41 1.50 -18.72
C ALA A 256 -1.63 1.84 -19.60
N ARG A 257 -2.42 0.84 -20.01
CA ARG A 257 -3.66 1.10 -20.77
C ARG A 257 -4.76 1.70 -19.91
N VAL A 258 -4.88 1.30 -18.65
CA VAL A 258 -5.93 1.82 -17.74
C VAL A 258 -5.52 3.09 -17.01
N GLN A 259 -4.23 3.24 -16.71
CA GLN A 259 -3.66 4.42 -16.06
C GLN A 259 -2.36 4.84 -16.79
N PRO A 260 -2.46 5.63 -17.87
CA PRO A 260 -1.30 6.01 -18.69
C PRO A 260 -0.20 6.77 -17.92
N ASP A 261 -0.61 7.55 -16.92
CA ASP A 261 0.28 8.36 -16.08
C ASP A 261 0.73 7.63 -14.80
N ALA A 262 0.47 6.32 -14.68
CA ALA A 262 0.85 5.56 -13.49
C ALA A 262 2.37 5.45 -13.33
N GLU A 263 2.80 5.49 -12.07
CA GLU A 263 4.17 5.17 -11.67
C GLU A 263 4.20 3.88 -10.84
N LEU A 264 5.20 3.03 -11.08
CA LEU A 264 5.52 1.90 -10.22
C LEU A 264 6.52 2.38 -9.15
N PRO A 265 6.15 2.36 -7.85
CA PRO A 265 7.06 2.81 -6.79
C PRO A 265 8.44 2.15 -6.88
N GLY A 266 9.48 2.98 -6.87
CA GLY A 266 10.88 2.52 -6.96
C GLY A 266 11.39 2.19 -8.37
N HIS A 267 10.53 2.20 -9.41
CA HIS A 267 10.92 1.86 -10.78
C HIS A 267 10.63 2.95 -11.82
N GLY A 268 9.63 3.80 -11.61
CA GLY A 268 9.29 4.93 -12.50
C GLY A 268 8.02 4.72 -13.34
N PRO A 269 7.85 5.47 -14.44
CA PRO A 269 6.62 5.47 -15.24
C PRO A 269 6.30 4.10 -15.84
N VAL A 270 5.07 3.61 -15.60
CA VAL A 270 4.62 2.27 -16.02
C VAL A 270 4.63 2.15 -17.55
N ALA A 271 4.23 3.19 -18.27
CA ALA A 271 4.20 3.20 -19.74
C ALA A 271 5.60 3.04 -20.36
N GLU A 272 6.63 3.68 -19.78
CA GLU A 272 8.02 3.56 -20.24
C GLU A 272 8.58 2.17 -19.97
N LEU A 273 8.33 1.64 -18.76
CA LEU A 273 8.72 0.28 -18.40
C LEU A 273 8.07 -0.76 -19.33
N ALA A 274 6.78 -0.60 -19.63
CA ALA A 274 6.05 -1.48 -20.54
C ALA A 274 6.65 -1.45 -21.96
N ALA A 275 6.93 -0.26 -22.49
CA ALA A 275 7.53 -0.09 -23.82
C ALA A 275 8.91 -0.77 -23.92
N GLY A 276 9.70 -0.75 -22.84
CA GLY A 276 11.01 -1.41 -22.77
C GLY A 276 10.97 -2.94 -22.81
N LEU A 277 9.84 -3.57 -22.48
CA LEU A 277 9.68 -5.03 -22.46
C LEU A 277 9.13 -5.61 -23.77
N GLY A 278 8.75 -4.77 -24.72
CA GLY A 278 8.26 -5.17 -26.04
C GLY A 278 6.74 -5.34 -26.15
N PRO A 279 6.25 -5.73 -27.33
CA PRO A 279 4.82 -5.79 -27.62
C PRO A 279 4.11 -6.96 -26.91
N VAL A 280 2.80 -6.83 -26.71
CA VAL A 280 1.91 -7.86 -26.13
C VAL A 280 0.77 -8.20 -27.09
N ASP A 281 0.19 -9.41 -26.95
CA ASP A 281 -0.93 -9.91 -27.77
C ASP A 281 -2.27 -9.55 -27.12
N TRP A 282 -2.93 -8.49 -27.58
CA TRP A 282 -4.26 -8.08 -27.09
C TRP A 282 -5.36 -8.95 -27.70
N VAL A 283 -6.25 -9.50 -26.87
CA VAL A 283 -7.29 -10.44 -27.31
C VAL A 283 -8.72 -9.93 -27.18
N ALA A 284 -8.97 -8.92 -26.33
CA ALA A 284 -10.26 -8.25 -26.21
C ALA A 284 -10.12 -6.89 -25.51
N GLU A 285 -10.72 -5.83 -26.07
CA GLU A 285 -10.76 -4.51 -25.43
C GLU A 285 -11.72 -4.49 -24.24
N GLU A 286 -12.92 -5.06 -24.40
CA GLU A 286 -13.94 -5.17 -23.37
C GLU A 286 -14.28 -6.65 -23.13
N TRP A 287 -14.22 -7.08 -21.86
CA TRP A 287 -14.44 -8.48 -21.48
C TRP A 287 -15.05 -8.65 -20.08
N TRP A 288 -15.13 -7.57 -19.30
CA TRP A 288 -15.79 -7.51 -17.99
C TRP A 288 -16.58 -6.20 -17.88
N GLY A 289 -17.87 -6.31 -17.56
CA GLY A 289 -18.78 -5.17 -17.45
C GLY A 289 -19.08 -4.52 -18.79
#